data_AF-A0A6G0AFB1-F1
#
_entry.id   AF-A0A6G0AFB1-F1
#
_cell.length_a   1.000
_cell.length_b   1.000
_cell.length_c   1.000
_cell.angle_alpha   90.00
_cell.angle_beta   90.00
_cell.angle_gamma   90.00
#
_symmetry.space_group_name_H-M   'P 1'
#
loop_
_entity.id
_entity.type
_entity.pdbx_description
1 polymer ?
#
loop_
_entity_poly.entity_id
_entity_poly.type
_entity_poly.pdbx_seq_one_letter_code
_entity_poly.pdbx_strand_id
1 'polypeptide(L)'
;MTLDLVIGRFSFQQPRTMNTFVRLYNDIDVYEVDGFLDMMFNQGANIFRDGTVIKSDSKNWRQLQFIYPADSSFNLVNNGDSWLLNGQAVDSTKTANYLTRLANLSNSNFVDDIKIDPTASPTFSLNITTKDLQFIEIKGYKDAASFLIHSSQNPEAWFDGNSLSASIFVSKSSFLSK
;
A
#
# COMPACT_ATOMS: atom_id res chain seq x y z
N MET A 1 -29.80 4.65 11.03
CA MET A 1 -29.78 4.08 12.39
C MET A 1 -28.46 3.37 12.56
N THR A 2 -27.63 3.82 13.50
CA THR A 2 -26.39 3.11 13.87
C THR A 2 -26.73 2.09 14.94
N LEU A 3 -26.14 0.90 14.85
CA LEU A 3 -26.24 -0.13 15.88
C LEU A 3 -25.00 -0.01 16.77
N ASP A 4 -25.21 0.36 18.04
CA ASP A 4 -24.12 0.57 18.98
C ASP A 4 -23.91 -0.69 19.83
N LEU A 5 -22.67 -1.20 19.86
CA LEU A 5 -22.26 -2.38 20.63
C LEU A 5 -21.37 -1.94 21.79
N VAL A 6 -21.62 -2.51 22.98
CA VAL A 6 -20.78 -2.31 24.17
C VAL A 6 -19.92 -3.56 24.37
N ILE A 7 -18.60 -3.36 24.45
CA ILE A 7 -17.62 -4.42 24.72
C ILE A 7 -17.28 -4.37 26.21
N GLY A 8 -17.55 -5.47 26.89
CA GLY A 8 -17.23 -5.66 28.30
C GLY A 8 -15.86 -6.29 28.51
N ARG A 9 -15.59 -6.66 29.76
CA ARG A 9 -14.36 -7.36 30.14
C ARG A 9 -14.21 -8.68 29.37
N PHE A 10 -12.97 -9.12 29.22
CA PHE A 10 -12.66 -10.48 28.81
C PHE A 10 -12.56 -11.40 30.04
N SER A 11 -12.75 -12.70 29.84
CA SER A 11 -12.45 -13.72 30.83
C SER A 11 -11.47 -14.75 30.25
N PHE A 12 -10.56 -15.20 31.09
CA PHE A 12 -9.62 -16.28 30.79
C PHE A 12 -10.05 -17.53 31.54
N GLN A 13 -10.36 -18.60 30.82
CA GLN A 13 -10.61 -19.92 31.39
C GLN A 13 -9.49 -20.88 30.94
N GLN A 14 -8.78 -21.45 31.93
CA GLN A 14 -7.78 -22.50 31.64
C GLN A 14 -8.49 -23.77 31.14
N PRO A 15 -7.96 -24.47 30.12
CA PRO A 15 -6.58 -24.38 29.65
C PRO A 15 -6.31 -23.47 28.46
N ARG A 16 -7.30 -22.76 27.86
CA ARG A 16 -7.04 -21.81 26.73
C ARG A 16 -8.23 -21.00 26.17
N THR A 17 -9.41 -20.99 26.80
CA THR A 17 -10.55 -20.23 26.26
C THR A 17 -10.50 -18.77 26.74
N MET A 18 -10.52 -17.84 25.78
CA MET A 18 -10.59 -16.40 26.01
C MET A 18 -11.94 -15.94 25.49
N ASN A 19 -12.82 -15.50 26.37
CA ASN A 19 -14.16 -15.07 25.97
C ASN A 19 -14.33 -13.58 26.27
N THR A 20 -15.04 -12.87 25.38
CA THR A 20 -15.41 -11.47 25.57
C THR A 20 -16.91 -11.34 25.75
N PHE A 21 -17.33 -10.54 26.72
CA PHE A 21 -18.75 -10.24 26.92
C PHE A 21 -19.15 -9.03 26.09
N VAL A 22 -20.24 -9.12 25.33
CA VAL A 22 -20.78 -8.03 24.50
C VAL A 22 -22.26 -7.84 24.76
N ARG A 23 -22.77 -6.62 24.56
CA ARG A 23 -24.21 -6.33 24.56
C ARG A 23 -24.55 -5.22 23.58
N LEU A 24 -25.81 -5.18 23.13
CA LEU A 24 -26.33 -4.01 22.42
C LEU A 24 -26.47 -2.84 23.40
N TYR A 25 -26.23 -1.62 22.93
CA TYR A 25 -26.29 -0.42 23.78
C TYR A 25 -27.66 -0.23 24.44
N ASN A 26 -28.74 -0.46 23.68
CA ASN A 26 -30.13 -0.33 24.11
C ASN A 26 -30.72 -1.62 24.74
N ASP A 27 -29.88 -2.60 25.06
CA ASP A 27 -30.30 -3.89 25.60
C ASP A 27 -29.52 -4.20 26.90
N ILE A 28 -30.14 -5.00 27.77
CA ILE A 28 -29.57 -5.48 29.02
C ILE A 28 -28.97 -6.89 28.89
N ASP A 29 -29.33 -7.61 27.84
CA ASP A 29 -28.84 -8.97 27.61
C ASP A 29 -27.36 -8.96 27.22
N VAL A 30 -26.57 -9.75 27.96
CA VAL A 30 -25.12 -9.88 27.75
C VAL A 30 -24.83 -11.24 27.13
N TYR A 31 -24.09 -11.21 26.03
CA TYR A 31 -23.69 -12.38 25.27
C TYR A 31 -22.21 -12.65 25.47
N GLU A 32 -21.85 -13.93 25.59
CA GLU A 32 -20.46 -14.38 25.61
C GLU A 32 -20.04 -14.77 24.20
N VAL A 33 -18.97 -14.17 23.71
CA VAL A 33 -18.39 -14.45 22.40
C VAL A 33 -17.00 -15.03 22.60
N ASP A 34 -16.73 -16.14 21.93
CA ASP A 34 -15.38 -16.73 21.91
C ASP A 34 -14.41 -15.78 21.19
N GLY A 35 -13.25 -15.56 21.81
CA GLY A 35 -12.21 -14.67 21.32
C GLY A 35 -12.03 -13.40 22.15
N PHE A 36 -10.95 -12.67 21.82
CA PHE A 36 -10.51 -11.47 22.52
C PHE A 36 -10.81 -10.21 21.71
N LEU A 37 -12.03 -9.69 21.83
CA LEU A 37 -12.48 -8.54 21.04
C LEU A 37 -11.86 -7.22 21.52
N ASP A 38 -11.60 -7.06 22.82
CA ASP A 38 -11.09 -5.81 23.41
C ASP A 38 -9.77 -5.33 22.77
N MET A 39 -8.89 -6.25 22.35
CA MET A 39 -7.66 -5.91 21.61
C MET A 39 -7.88 -5.40 20.18
N MET A 40 -9.01 -5.71 19.57
CA MET A 40 -9.35 -5.25 18.21
C MET A 40 -9.86 -3.81 18.24
N PHE A 41 -10.64 -3.42 19.25
CA PHE A 41 -11.26 -2.08 19.31
C PHE A 41 -10.39 -1.01 19.97
N ASN A 42 -9.26 -1.38 20.57
CA ASN A 42 -8.23 -0.44 21.01
C ASN A 42 -7.33 0.07 19.88
N GLN A 43 -7.58 -0.34 18.64
CA GLN A 43 -6.80 0.06 17.46
C GLN A 43 -7.60 1.02 16.56
N GLY A 44 -6.91 1.98 15.93
CA GLY A 44 -7.56 2.92 15.03
C GLY A 44 -8.17 2.23 13.81
N ALA A 45 -9.28 2.77 13.28
CA ALA A 45 -10.05 2.15 12.20
C ALA A 45 -9.24 1.71 10.97
N ASN A 46 -8.11 2.39 10.70
CA ASN A 46 -7.22 2.09 9.58
C ASN A 46 -6.61 0.68 9.61
N ILE A 47 -6.51 0.03 10.77
CA ILE A 47 -5.96 -1.33 10.86
C ILE A 47 -6.85 -2.39 10.20
N PHE A 48 -8.13 -2.09 10.00
CA PHE A 48 -9.10 -2.97 9.35
C PHE A 48 -9.24 -2.70 7.85
N ARG A 49 -8.64 -1.63 7.35
CA ARG A 49 -8.69 -1.25 5.93
C ARG A 49 -7.65 -2.03 5.15
N ASP A 50 -7.95 -2.34 3.89
CA ASP A 50 -6.95 -2.87 2.98
C ASP A 50 -5.90 -1.78 2.68
N GLY A 51 -4.69 -2.00 3.19
CA GLY A 51 -3.55 -1.10 3.01
C GLY A 51 -2.70 -1.41 1.78
N THR A 52 -3.16 -2.28 0.88
CA THR A 52 -2.39 -2.70 -0.30
C THR A 52 -2.11 -1.50 -1.21
N VAL A 53 -0.82 -1.25 -1.49
CA VAL A 53 -0.37 -0.31 -2.52
C VAL A 53 0.12 -1.10 -3.73
N ILE A 54 1.06 -2.03 -3.53
CA ILE A 54 1.49 -3.00 -4.54
C ILE A 54 1.56 -4.37 -3.88
N LYS A 55 0.91 -5.36 -4.50
CA LYS A 55 1.03 -6.77 -4.13
C LYS A 55 1.19 -7.60 -5.41
N SER A 56 2.42 -8.00 -5.68
CA SER A 56 2.81 -8.73 -6.88
C SER A 56 4.09 -9.55 -6.63
N ASP A 57 4.48 -10.39 -7.59
CA ASP A 57 5.78 -11.05 -7.59
C ASP A 57 6.72 -10.32 -8.56
N SER A 58 7.81 -9.73 -8.05
CA SER A 58 8.79 -9.02 -8.87
C SER A 58 9.44 -9.90 -9.94
N LYS A 59 9.47 -11.23 -9.75
CA LYS A 59 9.95 -12.18 -10.76
C LYS A 59 9.05 -12.24 -12.00
N ASN A 60 7.79 -11.85 -11.85
CA ASN A 60 6.82 -11.78 -12.94
C ASN A 60 6.80 -10.40 -13.63
N TRP A 61 7.59 -9.43 -13.17
CA TRP A 61 7.67 -8.12 -13.80
C TRP A 61 8.54 -8.17 -15.05
N ARG A 62 8.05 -7.51 -16.11
CA ARG A 62 8.75 -7.37 -17.38
C ARG A 62 9.28 -5.95 -17.57
N GLN A 63 8.49 -4.95 -17.18
CA GLN A 63 8.85 -3.56 -17.36
C GLN A 63 8.30 -2.70 -16.23
N LEU A 64 9.09 -1.73 -15.78
CA LEU A 64 8.68 -0.65 -14.90
C LEU A 64 8.98 0.66 -15.63
N GLN A 65 7.95 1.45 -15.89
CA GLN A 65 8.06 2.76 -16.51
C GLN A 65 7.79 3.84 -15.47
N PHE A 66 8.79 4.68 -15.24
CA PHE A 66 8.73 5.81 -14.32
C PHE A 66 8.51 7.10 -15.12
N ILE A 67 7.38 7.74 -14.88
CA ILE A 67 6.94 8.97 -15.55
C ILE A 67 7.02 10.11 -14.54
N TYR A 68 8.01 10.97 -14.70
CA TYR A 68 8.28 12.12 -13.84
C TYR A 68 8.17 13.43 -14.62
N PRO A 69 8.08 14.57 -13.93
CA PRO A 69 8.16 15.87 -14.58
C PRO A 69 9.51 16.05 -15.30
N ALA A 70 9.50 16.84 -16.38
CA ALA A 70 10.67 17.14 -17.21
C ALA A 70 11.34 15.88 -17.83
N ASP A 71 12.67 15.78 -17.80
CA ASP A 71 13.49 14.77 -18.48
C ASP A 71 13.96 13.62 -17.56
N SER A 72 13.41 13.56 -16.35
CA SER A 72 13.84 12.60 -15.32
C SER A 72 13.24 11.20 -15.48
N SER A 73 12.26 11.03 -16.38
CA SER A 73 11.62 9.74 -16.68
C SER A 73 12.60 8.67 -17.16
N PHE A 74 12.32 7.41 -16.86
CA PHE A 74 13.12 6.27 -17.29
C PHE A 74 12.34 4.96 -17.24
N ASN A 75 12.87 3.96 -17.94
CA ASN A 75 12.31 2.62 -17.98
C ASN A 75 13.34 1.61 -17.47
N LEU A 76 12.87 0.69 -16.63
CA LEU A 76 13.54 -0.55 -16.32
C LEU A 76 12.88 -1.67 -17.13
N VAL A 77 13.65 -2.37 -17.93
CA VAL A 77 13.16 -3.47 -18.78
C VAL A 77 13.95 -4.73 -18.46
N ASN A 78 13.25 -5.83 -18.20
CA ASN A 78 13.86 -7.14 -18.04
C ASN A 78 13.99 -7.82 -19.43
N ASN A 79 15.20 -8.18 -19.82
CA ASN A 79 15.47 -8.82 -21.12
C ASN A 79 15.51 -10.35 -21.07
N GLY A 80 15.13 -10.96 -19.95
CA GLY A 80 15.18 -12.41 -19.69
C GLY A 80 16.22 -12.77 -18.63
N ASP A 81 17.40 -12.13 -18.69
CA ASP A 81 18.53 -12.45 -17.81
C ASP A 81 18.82 -11.33 -16.80
N SER A 82 18.61 -10.08 -17.21
CA SER A 82 19.00 -8.90 -16.44
C SER A 82 18.02 -7.76 -16.62
N TRP A 83 18.05 -6.83 -15.68
CA TRP A 83 17.36 -5.55 -15.79
C TRP A 83 18.24 -4.55 -16.53
N LEU A 84 17.62 -3.75 -17.40
CA LEU A 84 18.27 -2.67 -18.14
C LEU A 84 17.56 -1.35 -17.83
N LEU A 85 18.32 -0.31 -17.47
CA LEU A 85 17.82 1.06 -17.33
C LEU A 85 18.06 1.80 -18.64
N ASN A 86 16.98 2.12 -19.35
CA ASN A 86 17.04 2.74 -20.69
C ASN A 86 18.03 2.04 -21.65
N GLY A 87 18.10 0.69 -21.58
CA GLY A 87 19.00 -0.13 -22.39
C GLY A 87 20.41 -0.32 -21.83
N GLN A 88 20.76 0.31 -20.70
CA GLN A 88 22.06 0.15 -20.04
C GLN A 88 21.99 -0.84 -18.88
N ALA A 89 23.07 -1.57 -18.65
CA ALA A 89 23.19 -2.48 -17.51
C ALA A 89 23.12 -1.72 -16.17
N VAL A 90 22.49 -2.34 -15.18
CA VAL A 90 22.33 -1.80 -13.82
C VAL A 90 23.04 -2.69 -12.80
N ASP A 91 23.22 -2.17 -11.59
CA ASP A 91 23.61 -2.96 -10.43
C ASP A 91 22.49 -3.95 -10.07
N SER A 92 22.76 -5.24 -10.27
CA SER A 92 21.79 -6.31 -10.07
C SER A 92 21.33 -6.42 -8.62
N THR A 93 22.21 -6.14 -7.65
CA THR A 93 21.91 -6.24 -6.23
C THR A 93 21.01 -5.10 -5.79
N LYS A 94 21.34 -3.86 -6.17
CA LYS A 94 20.49 -2.69 -5.88
C LYS A 94 19.12 -2.84 -6.51
N THR A 95 19.08 -3.30 -7.76
CA THR A 95 17.83 -3.49 -8.50
C THR A 95 16.98 -4.57 -7.87
N ALA A 96 17.53 -5.76 -7.58
CA ALA A 96 16.80 -6.83 -6.93
C ALA A 96 16.22 -6.42 -5.56
N ASN A 97 17.00 -5.68 -4.77
CA ASN A 97 16.55 -5.16 -3.47
C ASN A 97 15.39 -4.17 -3.61
N TYR A 98 15.49 -3.25 -4.57
CA TYR A 98 14.42 -2.29 -4.86
C TYR A 98 13.13 -3.01 -5.29
N LEU A 99 13.21 -3.89 -6.28
CA LEU A 99 12.02 -4.59 -6.80
C LEU A 99 11.35 -5.46 -5.74
N THR A 100 12.13 -6.12 -4.88
CA THR A 100 11.59 -6.95 -3.79
C THR A 100 10.80 -6.12 -2.78
N ARG A 101 11.31 -4.95 -2.40
CA ARG A 101 10.62 -4.03 -1.48
C ARG A 101 9.36 -3.47 -2.12
N LEU A 102 9.45 -3.10 -3.39
CA LEU A 102 8.34 -2.53 -4.14
C LEU A 102 7.19 -3.53 -4.34
N ALA A 103 7.51 -4.82 -4.54
CA ALA A 103 6.54 -5.86 -4.86
C ALA A 103 5.52 -6.17 -3.74
N ASN A 104 5.86 -5.82 -2.49
CA ASN A 104 5.01 -6.02 -1.31
C ASN A 104 4.91 -4.72 -0.52
N LEU A 105 4.37 -3.69 -1.16
CA LEU A 105 4.22 -2.37 -0.57
C LEU A 105 2.80 -2.19 -0.02
N SER A 106 2.71 -1.82 1.25
CA SER A 106 1.46 -1.49 1.93
C SER A 106 1.62 -0.24 2.79
N ASN A 107 0.52 0.44 3.09
CA ASN A 107 0.50 1.58 4.00
C ASN A 107 -0.79 1.61 4.81
N SER A 108 -0.72 2.14 6.03
CA SER A 108 -1.88 2.32 6.93
C SER A 108 -2.26 3.79 7.10
N ASN A 109 -1.53 4.71 6.46
CA ASN A 109 -1.80 6.14 6.50
C ASN A 109 -2.72 6.53 5.33
N PHE A 110 -4.02 6.38 5.53
CA PHE A 110 -5.04 6.74 4.56
C PHE A 110 -5.36 8.24 4.60
N VAL A 111 -5.80 8.78 3.46
CA VAL A 111 -6.29 10.15 3.33
C VAL A 111 -7.72 10.09 2.83
N ASP A 112 -8.68 10.44 3.68
CA ASP A 112 -10.11 10.37 3.35
C ASP A 112 -10.63 11.69 2.76
N ASP A 113 -10.11 12.84 3.22
CA ASP A 113 -10.48 14.17 2.75
C ASP A 113 -9.66 14.60 1.52
N ILE A 114 -9.79 13.86 0.43
CA ILE A 114 -9.04 14.11 -0.80
C ILE A 114 -9.54 15.38 -1.49
N LYS A 115 -8.65 16.37 -1.64
CA LYS A 115 -8.91 17.60 -2.40
C LYS A 115 -8.14 17.60 -3.72
N ILE A 116 -8.22 16.50 -4.46
CA ILE A 116 -7.64 16.42 -5.81
C ILE A 116 -8.74 16.79 -6.81
N ASP A 117 -8.42 17.72 -7.71
CA ASP A 117 -9.26 17.99 -8.87
C ASP A 117 -9.38 16.71 -9.71
N PRO A 118 -10.59 16.21 -10.03
CA PRO A 118 -10.78 15.02 -10.86
C PRO A 118 -10.10 15.07 -12.24
N THR A 119 -9.74 16.27 -12.70
CA THR A 119 -9.01 16.51 -13.96
C THR A 119 -7.50 16.66 -13.79
N ALA A 120 -7.01 16.66 -12.54
CA ALA A 120 -5.59 16.76 -12.25
C ALA A 120 -4.84 15.55 -12.84
N SER A 121 -3.79 15.85 -13.59
CA SER A 121 -2.86 14.82 -14.06
C SER A 121 -1.89 14.43 -12.94
N PRO A 122 -1.52 13.15 -12.81
CA PRO A 122 -0.54 12.73 -11.81
C PRO A 122 0.82 13.37 -12.10
N THR A 123 1.47 13.92 -11.06
CA THR A 123 2.81 14.51 -11.17
C THR A 123 3.87 13.43 -11.37
N PHE A 124 3.66 12.27 -10.76
CA PHE A 124 4.51 11.08 -10.86
C PHE A 124 3.64 9.88 -11.21
N SER A 125 4.12 8.98 -12.06
CA SER A 125 3.47 7.68 -12.27
C SER A 125 4.51 6.57 -12.37
N LEU A 126 4.14 5.40 -11.88
CA LEU A 126 4.86 4.14 -12.05
C LEU A 126 3.90 3.14 -12.70
N ASN A 127 4.25 2.70 -13.90
CA ASN A 127 3.53 1.65 -14.62
C ASN A 127 4.36 0.38 -14.62
N ILE A 128 3.85 -0.66 -13.98
CA ILE A 128 4.45 -2.00 -13.97
C ILE A 128 3.69 -2.86 -14.95
N THR A 129 4.40 -3.45 -15.91
CA THR A 129 3.87 -4.47 -16.80
C THR A 129 4.47 -5.81 -16.46
N THR A 130 3.61 -6.80 -16.26
CA THR A 130 4.00 -8.17 -15.96
C THR A 130 4.23 -8.99 -17.24
N LYS A 131 4.80 -10.19 -17.09
CA LYS A 131 5.02 -11.15 -18.18
C LYS A 131 3.69 -11.63 -18.79
N ASP A 132 2.63 -11.73 -17.99
CA ASP A 132 1.27 -12.09 -18.38
C ASP A 132 0.43 -10.88 -18.86
N LEU A 133 1.07 -9.74 -19.16
CA LEU A 133 0.44 -8.54 -19.72
C LEU A 133 -0.58 -7.86 -18.78
N GLN A 134 -0.49 -8.09 -17.48
CA GLN A 134 -1.21 -7.30 -16.49
C GLN A 134 -0.48 -5.97 -16.22
N PHE A 135 -1.25 -4.97 -15.81
CA PHE A 135 -0.76 -3.64 -15.51
C PHE A 135 -1.06 -3.28 -14.07
N ILE A 136 -0.03 -2.80 -13.37
CA ILE A 136 -0.17 -2.13 -12.07
C ILE A 136 0.27 -0.69 -12.27
N GLU A 137 -0.66 0.22 -12.14
CA GLU A 137 -0.44 1.66 -12.18
C GLU A 137 -0.47 2.24 -10.77
N ILE A 138 0.55 3.04 -10.44
CA ILE A 138 0.65 3.83 -9.22
C ILE A 138 0.80 5.29 -9.60
N LYS A 139 -0.09 6.13 -9.10
CA LYS A 139 -0.11 7.59 -9.36
C LYS A 139 0.30 8.35 -8.12
N GLY A 140 1.13 9.37 -8.32
CA GLY A 140 1.56 10.33 -7.31
C GLY A 140 1.12 11.74 -7.67
N TYR A 141 0.30 12.34 -6.84
CA TYR A 141 -0.20 13.71 -7.00
C TYR A 141 0.51 14.61 -5.99
N LYS A 142 1.30 15.57 -6.47
CA LYS A 142 2.05 16.50 -5.63
C LYS A 142 1.49 17.90 -5.74
N ASP A 143 1.11 18.46 -4.60
CA ASP A 143 0.88 19.90 -4.46
C ASP A 143 1.94 20.51 -3.53
N ALA A 144 1.76 21.78 -3.14
CA ALA A 144 2.71 22.50 -2.29
C ALA A 144 2.81 21.97 -0.85
N ALA A 145 1.77 21.29 -0.34
CA ALA A 145 1.63 20.88 1.06
C ALA A 145 1.43 19.37 1.25
N SER A 146 1.07 18.63 0.21
CA SER A 146 0.67 17.24 0.27
C SER A 146 1.22 16.43 -0.91
N PHE A 147 1.45 15.14 -0.65
CA PHE A 147 1.74 14.16 -1.68
C PHE A 147 0.82 12.97 -1.48
N LEU A 148 0.03 12.65 -2.51
CA LEU A 148 -1.00 11.63 -2.44
C LEU A 148 -0.67 10.50 -3.40
N ILE A 149 -0.85 9.27 -2.94
CA ILE A 149 -0.62 8.05 -3.73
C ILE A 149 -1.95 7.35 -3.97
N HIS A 150 -2.14 6.91 -5.21
CA HIS A 150 -3.27 6.07 -5.63
C HIS A 150 -2.76 4.85 -6.38
N SER A 151 -3.38 3.69 -6.14
CA SER A 151 -3.00 2.43 -6.77
C SER A 151 -4.16 1.79 -7.50
N SER A 152 -3.91 1.32 -8.71
CA SER A 152 -4.84 0.46 -9.45
C SER A 152 -5.21 -0.86 -8.73
N GLN A 153 -4.38 -1.35 -7.81
CA GLN A 153 -4.67 -2.55 -7.02
C GLN A 153 -5.56 -2.27 -5.79
N ASN A 154 -5.78 -1.01 -5.45
CA ASN A 154 -6.67 -0.58 -4.37
C ASN A 154 -7.34 0.75 -4.74
N PRO A 155 -8.31 0.72 -5.68
CA PRO A 155 -8.84 1.92 -6.30
C PRO A 155 -9.66 2.81 -5.34
N GLU A 156 -10.15 2.24 -4.24
CA GLU A 156 -10.94 2.95 -3.23
C GLU A 156 -10.08 3.68 -2.19
N ALA A 157 -8.78 3.37 -2.11
CA ALA A 157 -7.89 3.92 -1.10
C ALA A 157 -6.95 4.99 -1.65
N TRP A 158 -6.74 6.02 -0.84
CA TRP A 158 -5.73 7.04 -1.06
C TRP A 158 -4.80 7.08 0.13
N PHE A 159 -3.50 7.20 -0.15
CA PHE A 159 -2.46 7.10 0.87
C PHE A 159 -1.64 8.40 0.96
N ASP A 160 -1.18 8.71 2.17
CA ASP A 160 -0.16 9.73 2.38
C ASP A 160 1.16 9.27 1.76
N GLY A 161 1.53 9.96 0.68
CA GLY A 161 2.72 9.71 -0.10
C GLY A 161 4.00 10.21 0.51
N ASN A 162 4.00 11.05 1.55
CA ASN A 162 5.24 11.55 2.16
C ASN A 162 6.11 10.39 2.66
N SER A 163 5.49 9.34 3.17
CA SER A 163 6.17 8.12 3.63
C SER A 163 6.49 7.11 2.51
N LEU A 164 5.71 7.10 1.43
CA LEU A 164 5.82 6.10 0.35
C LEU A 164 6.65 6.56 -0.86
N SER A 165 6.69 7.86 -1.10
CA SER A 165 7.28 8.48 -2.30
C SER A 165 8.71 8.02 -2.57
N ALA A 166 9.57 8.03 -1.55
CA ALA A 166 10.95 7.61 -1.66
C ALA A 166 11.12 6.12 -1.97
N SER A 167 10.12 5.29 -1.62
CA SER A 167 10.12 3.85 -1.92
C SER A 167 9.58 3.55 -3.31
N ILE A 168 8.62 4.33 -3.80
CA ILE A 168 7.99 4.13 -5.11
C ILE A 168 8.78 4.86 -6.20
N PHE A 169 8.97 6.17 -6.05
CA PHE A 169 9.49 7.07 -7.08
C PHE A 169 10.98 7.37 -6.87
N VAL A 170 11.83 6.41 -7.21
CA VAL A 170 13.28 6.53 -7.11
C VAL A 170 13.91 7.17 -8.35
N SER A 171 15.11 7.74 -8.22
CA SER A 171 15.87 8.26 -9.36
C SER A 171 16.70 7.16 -10.05
N LYS A 172 17.16 7.45 -11.28
CA LYS A 172 18.02 6.54 -12.08
C LYS A 172 19.28 6.07 -11.33
N SER A 173 19.87 6.94 -10.51
CA SER A 173 21.08 6.64 -9.74
C SER A 173 20.89 5.53 -8.69
N SER A 174 19.64 5.23 -8.31
CA SER A 174 19.33 4.13 -7.39
C SER A 174 19.69 2.76 -7.95
N PHE A 175 19.80 2.65 -9.29
CA PHE A 175 20.10 1.41 -10.00
C PHE A 175 21.54 1.33 -10.48
N LEU A 176 22.30 2.42 -10.44
CA LEU A 176 23.67 2.45 -10.93
C LEU A 176 24.65 2.14 -9.79
N SER A 177 25.77 1.49 -10.10
CA SER A 177 26.88 1.36 -9.15
C SER A 177 27.42 2.75 -8.78
N LYS A 178 27.93 2.90 -7.55
CA LYS A 178 28.64 4.12 -7.16
C LYS A 178 30.02 4.17 -7.81
#